data_AF-A0ABD2P213-F1
#
_entry.id   AF-A0ABD2P213-F1
#
_cell.length_a   1.000
_cell.length_b   1.000
_cell.length_c   1.000
_cell.angle_alpha   90.00
_cell.angle_beta   90.00
_cell.angle_gamma   90.00
#
_symmetry.space_group_name_H-M   'P 1'
#
loop_
_entity.id
_entity.type
_entity.pdbx_description
1 polymer ?
#
loop_
_entity_poly.entity_id
_entity_poly.type
_entity_poly.pdbx_seq_one_letter_code
_entity_poly.pdbx_strand_id
1 'polypeptide(L)'
;MAELVKNFLNKTNSKENREMLCNICNKYLSVPPILCNKLVGNICGRCEESTEVTKIKKLKNINSTMERQKVFECVSKYLTFPCSFRVNGCVAELKWGAVRAHEQNCSFQNTVCPFSNVQYLENDEEPCIWIGKSTELVSHFSRRHKNYFMNNFRVVLGIESSSIFGTLLV
;
A
#
# COMPACT_ATOMS: atom_id res chain seq x y z
N MET A 1 -2.21 -3.91 -31.75
CA MET A 1 -1.26 -3.56 -30.68
C MET A 1 -1.84 -3.74 -29.26
N ALA A 2 -3.08 -3.31 -28.98
CA ALA A 2 -3.70 -3.46 -27.66
C ALA A 2 -3.88 -4.93 -27.18
N GLU A 3 -4.16 -5.87 -28.10
CA GLU A 3 -4.30 -7.30 -27.80
C GLU A 3 -2.99 -7.93 -27.30
N LEU A 4 -1.84 -7.52 -27.85
CA LEU A 4 -0.54 -8.10 -27.53
C LEU A 4 -0.08 -7.72 -26.11
N VAL A 5 -0.42 -6.51 -25.66
CA VAL A 5 -0.10 -6.02 -24.31
C VAL A 5 -0.92 -6.75 -23.25
N LYS A 6 -2.22 -6.98 -23.50
CA LYS A 6 -3.09 -7.75 -22.59
C LYS A 6 -2.62 -9.20 -22.43
N ASN A 7 -2.17 -9.82 -23.51
CA ASN A 7 -1.65 -11.19 -23.49
C ASN A 7 -0.30 -11.30 -22.75
N PHE A 8 0.51 -10.24 -22.71
CA PHE A 8 1.77 -10.21 -21.96
C PHE A 8 1.56 -10.14 -20.45
N LEU A 9 0.52 -9.43 -19.99
CA LEU A 9 0.23 -9.26 -18.56
C LEU A 9 -0.55 -10.44 -17.94
N ASN A 10 -1.32 -11.17 -18.76
CA ASN A 10 -2.15 -12.29 -18.29
C ASN A 10 -1.38 -13.61 -18.11
N LYS A 11 -0.11 -13.67 -18.51
CA LYS A 11 0.67 -14.92 -18.56
C LYS A 11 1.99 -14.82 -17.78
N THR A 12 1.95 -14.63 -16.46
CA THR A 12 3.16 -14.85 -15.65
C THR A 12 2.87 -15.51 -14.30
N ASN A 13 2.78 -16.83 -14.34
CA ASN A 13 3.22 -17.72 -13.27
C ASN A 13 4.59 -18.29 -13.69
N SER A 14 5.61 -17.43 -13.82
CA SER A 14 7.00 -17.85 -14.06
C SER A 14 7.95 -16.70 -13.72
N LYS A 15 9.21 -17.06 -13.44
CA LYS A 15 10.31 -16.30 -12.83
C LYS A 15 10.79 -15.05 -13.62
N GLU A 16 10.04 -14.55 -14.60
CA GLU A 16 10.59 -13.83 -15.78
C GLU A 16 10.24 -12.34 -15.89
N ASN A 17 9.55 -11.71 -14.93
CA ASN A 17 9.17 -10.28 -15.03
C ASN A 17 9.77 -9.37 -13.94
N ARG A 18 10.95 -9.72 -13.40
CA ARG A 18 11.59 -8.93 -12.33
C ARG A 18 11.87 -7.48 -12.71
N GLU A 19 12.11 -7.21 -13.99
CA GLU A 19 12.40 -5.86 -14.49
C GLU A 19 11.18 -4.91 -14.37
N MET A 20 9.98 -5.47 -14.34
CA MET A 20 8.71 -4.74 -14.19
C MET A 20 8.27 -4.59 -12.73
N LEU A 21 9.09 -5.08 -11.77
CA LEU A 21 8.83 -5.01 -10.35
C LEU A 21 9.74 -4.00 -9.66
N CYS A 22 9.26 -3.46 -8.54
CA CYS A 22 10.04 -2.64 -7.64
C CYS A 22 10.97 -3.53 -6.81
N ASN A 23 12.27 -3.23 -6.79
CA ASN A 23 13.27 -3.96 -6.02
C ASN A 23 13.10 -3.84 -4.49
N ILE A 24 12.25 -2.93 -4.01
CA ILE A 24 11.97 -2.73 -2.59
C ILE A 24 10.72 -3.49 -2.13
N CYS A 25 9.59 -3.29 -2.82
CA CYS A 25 8.31 -3.89 -2.38
C CYS A 25 7.86 -5.10 -3.22
N ASN A 26 8.61 -5.48 -4.26
CA ASN A 26 8.29 -6.57 -5.19
C ASN A 26 6.90 -6.45 -5.87
N LYS A 27 6.33 -5.25 -5.91
CA LYS A 27 5.09 -4.92 -6.63
C LYS A 27 5.43 -4.32 -8.00
N TYR A 28 4.49 -4.37 -8.95
CA TYR A 28 4.67 -3.77 -10.27
C TYR A 28 5.07 -2.29 -10.20
N LEU A 29 5.80 -1.79 -11.20
CA LEU A 29 6.19 -0.38 -11.35
C LEU A 29 5.01 0.51 -11.78
N SER A 30 3.94 0.48 -10.99
CA SER A 30 2.63 1.03 -11.33
C SER A 30 2.29 2.38 -10.68
N VAL A 31 3.16 2.86 -9.80
CA VAL A 31 2.97 4.11 -9.05
C VAL A 31 4.18 5.01 -9.26
N PRO A 32 4.02 6.22 -9.83
CA PRO A 32 5.11 7.17 -10.04
C PRO A 32 5.56 7.86 -8.74
N PRO A 33 6.79 8.40 -8.71
CA PRO A 33 7.79 8.33 -9.79
C PRO A 33 8.43 6.92 -9.89
N ILE A 34 8.83 6.54 -11.10
CA ILE A 34 9.62 5.32 -11.33
C ILE A 34 11.07 5.71 -11.43
N LEU A 35 11.87 5.28 -10.46
CA LEU A 35 13.28 5.58 -10.35
C LEU A 35 14.10 4.34 -10.67
N CYS A 36 15.27 4.51 -11.28
CA CYS A 36 16.23 3.43 -11.49
C CYS A 36 17.63 3.83 -11.04
N ASN A 37 18.36 2.83 -10.60
CA ASN A 37 19.78 2.93 -10.29
C ASN A 37 20.44 1.60 -10.61
N LYS A 38 21.64 1.62 -11.20
CA LYS A 38 22.34 0.39 -11.61
C LYS A 38 22.59 -0.59 -10.45
N LEU A 39 22.75 -0.08 -9.23
CA LEU A 39 23.07 -0.86 -8.05
C LEU A 39 21.83 -1.26 -7.24
N VAL A 40 20.73 -0.52 -7.35
CA VAL A 40 19.50 -0.75 -6.57
C VAL A 40 18.41 -1.42 -7.42
N GLY A 41 18.42 -1.19 -8.72
CA GLY A 41 17.37 -1.58 -9.67
C GLY A 41 16.25 -0.54 -9.75
N ASN A 42 15.06 -0.99 -10.16
CA ASN A 42 13.90 -0.14 -10.35
C ASN A 42 13.14 0.04 -9.02
N ILE A 43 12.66 1.25 -8.76
CA ILE A 43 11.93 1.62 -7.54
C ILE A 43 10.68 2.39 -7.95
N CYS A 44 9.52 1.97 -7.44
CA CYS A 44 8.26 2.70 -7.63
C CYS A 44 8.06 3.79 -6.57
N GLY A 45 7.17 4.74 -6.84
CA GLY A 45 6.85 5.87 -5.95
C GLY A 45 6.14 5.53 -4.65
N ARG A 46 5.83 4.25 -4.39
CA ARG A 46 5.50 3.77 -3.04
C ARG A 46 6.72 3.75 -2.12
N CYS A 47 7.90 3.59 -2.69
CA CYS A 47 9.14 3.33 -1.97
C CYS A 47 10.17 4.44 -2.14
N GLU A 48 9.82 5.53 -2.81
CA GLU A 48 10.73 6.66 -3.06
C GLU A 48 11.38 7.20 -1.78
N GLU A 49 10.58 7.35 -0.73
CA GLU A 49 11.01 7.87 0.58
C GLU A 49 11.30 6.76 1.60
N SER A 50 11.37 5.50 1.19
CA SER A 50 11.54 4.42 2.16
C SER A 50 12.91 4.49 2.83
N THR A 51 12.94 4.17 4.13
CA THR A 51 14.19 4.08 4.91
C THR A 51 15.16 3.07 4.30
N GLU A 52 14.65 2.03 3.63
CA GLU A 52 15.44 1.05 2.89
C GLU A 52 16.20 1.68 1.71
N VAL A 53 15.60 2.61 0.95
CA VAL A 53 16.32 3.36 -0.09
C VAL A 53 17.46 4.17 0.52
N THR A 54 17.21 4.81 1.66
CA THR A 54 18.24 5.58 2.39
C THR A 54 19.35 4.68 2.93
N LYS A 55 19.02 3.51 3.46
CA LYS A 55 20.01 2.51 3.92
C LYS A 55 20.85 2.00 2.75
N ILE A 56 20.23 1.66 1.62
CA ILE A 56 20.96 1.16 0.43
C ILE A 56 21.91 2.23 -0.11
N LYS A 57 21.48 3.49 -0.16
CA LYS A 57 22.34 4.63 -0.56
C LYS A 57 23.57 4.74 0.34
N LYS A 58 23.37 4.65 1.67
CA LYS A 58 24.46 4.71 2.66
C LYS A 58 25.40 3.49 2.58
N LEU A 59 24.85 2.28 2.54
CA LEU A 59 25.62 1.03 2.59
C LEU A 59 26.51 0.82 1.37
N LYS A 60 26.05 1.23 0.19
CA LYS A 60 26.78 1.02 -1.05
C LYS A 60 27.68 2.22 -1.44
N ASN A 61 27.87 3.20 -0.55
CA ASN A 61 28.60 4.46 -0.82
C ASN A 61 28.15 5.10 -2.16
N ILE A 62 26.84 5.04 -2.44
CA ILE A 62 26.30 5.47 -3.72
C ILE A 62 26.09 6.98 -3.66
N ASN A 63 27.08 7.72 -4.18
CA ASN A 63 26.87 9.10 -4.62
C ASN A 63 26.06 9.18 -5.94
N SER A 64 25.74 8.03 -6.54
CA SER A 64 24.98 7.99 -7.78
C SER A 64 23.52 8.39 -7.55
N THR A 65 23.11 9.38 -8.33
CA THR A 65 21.74 9.90 -8.36
C THR A 65 20.78 8.82 -8.83
N MET A 66 19.56 8.82 -8.27
CA MET A 66 18.46 8.01 -8.80
C MET A 66 17.94 8.70 -10.05
N GLU A 67 17.79 7.97 -11.15
CA GLU A 67 17.28 8.52 -12.41
C GLU A 67 15.80 8.18 -12.59
N ARG A 68 14.98 9.16 -12.97
CA ARG A 68 13.56 8.93 -13.23
C ARG A 68 13.34 8.39 -14.64
N GLN A 69 12.68 7.25 -14.75
CA GLN A 69 12.41 6.55 -16.01
C GLN A 69 11.20 7.15 -16.76
N LYS A 70 11.33 8.40 -17.22
CA LYS A 70 10.22 9.14 -17.88
C LYS A 70 9.63 8.41 -19.09
N VAL A 71 10.44 7.71 -19.88
CA VAL A 71 9.96 6.94 -21.05
C VAL A 71 9.06 5.80 -20.60
N PHE A 72 9.48 5.03 -19.59
CA PHE A 72 8.68 3.96 -19.02
C PHE A 72 7.36 4.50 -18.46
N GLU A 73 7.41 5.62 -17.74
CA GLU A 73 6.22 6.29 -17.22
C GLU A 73 5.25 6.70 -18.34
N CYS A 74 5.76 7.27 -19.44
CA CYS A 74 4.95 7.64 -20.60
C CYS A 74 4.27 6.43 -21.25
N VAL A 75 4.99 5.32 -21.44
CA VAL A 75 4.42 4.09 -22.01
C VAL A 75 3.42 3.46 -21.04
N SER A 76 3.71 3.49 -19.74
CA SER A 76 2.87 2.87 -18.71
C SER A 76 1.47 3.46 -18.63
N LYS A 77 1.27 4.73 -19.03
CA LYS A 77 -0.06 5.36 -19.15
C LYS A 77 -1.03 4.58 -20.04
N TYR A 78 -0.53 3.77 -20.96
CA TYR A 78 -1.32 2.94 -21.87
C TYR A 78 -1.49 1.49 -21.39
N LEU A 79 -0.90 1.14 -20.24
CA LEU A 79 -0.96 -0.19 -19.63
C LEU A 79 -2.00 -0.23 -18.50
N THR A 80 -2.48 -1.43 -18.21
CA THR A 80 -3.23 -1.73 -16.98
C THR A 80 -2.35 -2.53 -16.04
N PHE A 81 -2.59 -2.37 -14.74
CA PHE A 81 -1.86 -3.04 -13.69
C PHE A 81 -2.83 -3.68 -12.70
N PRO A 82 -2.56 -4.90 -12.24
CA PRO A 82 -3.34 -5.49 -11.17
C PRO A 82 -3.10 -4.72 -9.86
N CYS A 83 -4.12 -4.66 -9.02
CA CYS A 83 -3.99 -4.18 -7.65
C CYS A 83 -2.93 -4.99 -6.88
N SER A 84 -2.10 -4.34 -6.08
CA SER A 84 -1.10 -5.03 -5.25
C SER A 84 -1.72 -6.00 -4.22
N PHE A 85 -3.00 -5.84 -3.90
CA PHE A 85 -3.74 -6.73 -3.00
C PHE A 85 -4.45 -7.87 -3.75
N ARG A 86 -4.03 -8.20 -4.98
CA ARG A 86 -4.58 -9.32 -5.76
C ARG A 86 -4.46 -10.66 -5.02
N VAL A 87 -3.35 -10.87 -4.33
CA VAL A 87 -3.14 -12.05 -3.46
C VAL A 87 -4.15 -12.14 -2.31
N ASN A 88 -4.72 -11.00 -1.91
CA ASN A 88 -5.75 -10.94 -0.86
C ASN A 88 -7.18 -11.08 -1.44
N GLY A 89 -7.34 -11.15 -2.76
CA GLY A 89 -8.63 -11.31 -3.44
C GLY A 89 -9.08 -10.11 -4.29
N CYS A 90 -8.30 -9.03 -4.35
CA CYS A 90 -8.67 -7.90 -5.21
C CYS A 90 -8.51 -8.27 -6.70
N VAL A 91 -9.59 -8.17 -7.47
CA VAL A 91 -9.58 -8.47 -8.93
C VAL A 91 -9.46 -7.22 -9.81
N ALA A 92 -9.18 -6.06 -9.22
CA ALA A 92 -9.13 -4.80 -9.95
C ALA A 92 -7.92 -4.72 -10.89
N GLU A 93 -8.20 -4.36 -12.15
CA GLU A 93 -7.21 -4.00 -13.17
C GLU A 93 -7.30 -2.49 -13.42
N LEU A 94 -6.20 -1.79 -13.19
CA LEU A 94 -6.20 -0.34 -12.99
C LEU A 94 -5.26 0.34 -13.97
N LYS A 95 -5.66 1.50 -14.50
CA LYS A 95 -4.76 2.33 -15.32
C LYS A 95 -3.60 2.87 -14.49
N TRP A 96 -2.44 3.02 -15.11
CA TRP A 96 -1.29 3.67 -14.50
C TRP A 96 -1.63 5.07 -13.97
N GLY A 97 -1.28 5.35 -12.73
CA GLY A 97 -1.69 6.57 -12.00
C GLY A 97 -2.93 6.42 -11.11
N ALA A 98 -3.88 5.54 -11.46
CA ALA A 98 -5.04 5.23 -10.60
C ALA A 98 -4.73 4.22 -9.50
N VAL A 99 -3.64 3.47 -9.65
CA VAL A 99 -3.27 2.36 -8.74
C VAL A 99 -3.09 2.82 -7.29
N ARG A 100 -2.40 3.94 -7.06
CA ARG A 100 -2.13 4.43 -5.70
C ARG A 100 -3.44 4.79 -4.97
N ALA A 101 -4.32 5.52 -5.65
CA ALA A 101 -5.59 5.95 -5.09
C ALA A 101 -6.51 4.76 -4.79
N HIS A 102 -6.53 3.75 -5.67
CA HIS A 102 -7.25 2.51 -5.40
C HIS A 102 -6.65 1.75 -4.20
N GLU A 103 -5.33 1.58 -4.17
CA GLU A 103 -4.65 0.84 -3.09
C GLU A 103 -4.98 1.45 -1.72
N GLN A 104 -4.98 2.77 -1.58
CA GLN A 104 -5.32 3.47 -0.33
C GLN A 104 -6.76 3.20 0.17
N ASN A 105 -7.67 2.85 -0.73
CA ASN A 105 -9.08 2.63 -0.43
C ASN A 105 -9.51 1.18 -0.73
N CYS A 106 -8.55 0.28 -0.94
CA CYS A 106 -8.84 -1.09 -1.35
C CYS A 106 -9.42 -1.85 -0.17
N SER A 107 -10.61 -2.44 -0.31
CA SER A 107 -11.24 -3.25 0.74
C SER A 107 -10.43 -4.50 1.11
N PHE A 108 -9.51 -4.92 0.23
CA PHE A 108 -8.60 -6.05 0.44
C PHE A 108 -7.23 -5.64 1.03
N GLN A 109 -7.03 -4.35 1.29
CA GLN A 109 -5.88 -3.88 2.06
C GLN A 109 -6.02 -4.38 3.50
N ASN A 110 -4.88 -4.75 4.11
CA ASN A 110 -4.85 -5.05 5.53
C ASN A 110 -5.00 -3.75 6.34
N THR A 111 -5.88 -3.77 7.31
CA THR A 111 -6.12 -2.70 8.28
C THR A 111 -5.27 -2.93 9.52
N VAL A 112 -4.67 -1.87 10.04
CA VAL A 112 -4.01 -1.88 11.34
C VAL A 112 -5.07 -1.60 12.40
N CYS A 113 -4.93 -2.21 13.58
CA CYS A 113 -5.83 -1.89 14.69
C CYS A 113 -5.81 -0.37 14.98
N PRO A 114 -6.97 0.32 15.05
CA PRO A 114 -7.08 1.72 15.47
C PRO A 114 -6.42 2.02 16.82
N PHE A 115 -6.27 1.00 17.69
CA PHE A 115 -5.62 1.13 18.98
C PHE A 115 -4.12 0.80 18.97
N SER A 116 -3.51 0.59 17.79
CA SER A 116 -2.08 0.23 17.70
C SER A 116 -1.13 1.29 18.24
N ASN A 117 -1.55 2.55 18.23
CA ASN A 117 -0.75 3.69 18.68
C ASN A 117 -1.16 4.19 20.07
N VAL A 118 -2.11 3.53 20.73
CA VAL A 118 -2.56 3.90 22.06
C VAL A 118 -1.70 3.15 23.07
N GLN A 119 -0.74 3.85 23.67
CA GLN A 119 0.21 3.26 24.61
C GLN A 119 -0.41 2.93 25.98
N TYR A 120 -1.65 3.34 26.23
CA TYR A 120 -2.27 3.29 27.57
C TYR A 120 -3.75 2.94 27.51
N LEU A 121 -4.12 1.89 26.78
CA LEU A 121 -5.39 1.25 27.09
C LEU A 121 -5.22 0.57 28.44
N GLU A 122 -5.86 1.13 29.47
CA GLU A 122 -5.74 0.76 30.91
C GLU A 122 -5.87 -0.74 31.22
N ASN A 123 -6.27 -1.56 30.25
CA ASN A 123 -6.52 -3.00 30.42
C ASN A 123 -5.83 -3.88 29.37
N ASP A 124 -5.00 -3.34 28.48
CA ASP A 124 -4.18 -4.13 27.57
C ASP A 124 -2.74 -4.21 28.12
N GLU A 125 -2.29 -5.40 28.51
CA GLU A 125 -0.93 -5.63 29.04
C GLU A 125 0.19 -5.24 28.06
N GLU A 126 -0.12 -5.23 26.76
CA GLU A 126 0.82 -4.97 25.68
C GLU A 126 0.14 -4.17 24.55
N PRO A 127 0.88 -3.31 23.81
CA PRO A 127 0.35 -2.57 22.68
C PRO A 127 -0.22 -3.50 21.60
N CYS A 128 -1.30 -3.07 20.97
CA CYS A 128 -1.97 -3.88 19.95
C CYS A 128 -1.24 -3.83 18.61
N ILE A 129 -0.55 -4.90 18.26
CA ILE A 129 0.19 -5.02 16.98
C ILE A 129 -0.64 -5.70 15.87
N TRP A 130 -1.95 -5.79 16.02
CA TRP A 130 -2.80 -6.51 15.07
C TRP A 130 -2.86 -5.82 13.71
N ILE A 131 -2.69 -6.62 12.66
CA ILE A 131 -2.82 -6.25 11.26
C ILE A 131 -3.56 -7.38 10.57
N GLY A 132 -4.70 -7.10 9.95
CA GLY A 132 -5.54 -8.13 9.33
C GLY A 132 -6.55 -7.56 8.34
N LYS A 133 -7.50 -8.37 7.88
CA LYS A 133 -8.53 -7.88 6.96
C LYS A 133 -9.53 -6.99 7.70
N SER A 134 -10.10 -5.99 7.02
CA SER A 134 -11.17 -5.15 7.58
C SER A 134 -12.35 -5.97 8.11
N THR A 135 -12.68 -7.10 7.45
CA THR A 135 -13.71 -8.05 7.88
C THR A 135 -13.40 -8.75 9.20
N GLU A 136 -12.12 -8.85 9.57
CA GLU A 136 -11.64 -9.48 10.81
C GLU A 136 -11.50 -8.45 11.95
N LEU A 137 -11.71 -7.16 11.66
CA LEU A 137 -11.53 -6.09 12.64
C LEU A 137 -12.51 -6.24 13.81
N VAL A 138 -13.78 -6.54 13.54
CA VAL A 138 -14.80 -6.70 14.59
C VAL A 138 -14.43 -7.85 15.53
N SER A 139 -14.05 -9.00 14.97
CA SER A 139 -13.68 -10.17 15.77
C SER A 139 -12.38 -9.94 16.56
N HIS A 140 -11.43 -9.20 15.98
CA HIS A 140 -10.24 -8.73 16.69
C HIS A 140 -10.61 -7.85 17.90
N PHE A 141 -11.44 -6.83 17.70
CA PHE A 141 -11.87 -5.92 18.78
C PHE A 141 -12.61 -6.65 19.90
N SER A 142 -13.55 -7.54 19.57
CA SER A 142 -14.29 -8.29 20.58
C SER A 142 -13.40 -9.20 21.44
N ARG A 143 -12.25 -9.64 20.90
CA ARG A 143 -11.31 -10.52 21.61
C ARG A 143 -10.26 -9.74 22.41
N ARG A 144 -9.63 -8.75 21.79
CA ARG A 144 -8.50 -8.01 22.36
C ARG A 144 -8.94 -6.77 23.14
N HIS A 145 -9.98 -6.08 22.67
CA HIS A 145 -10.41 -4.78 23.20
C HIS A 145 -11.85 -4.81 23.73
N LYS A 146 -12.26 -5.95 24.32
CA LYS A 146 -13.65 -6.21 24.75
C LYS A 146 -14.21 -5.12 25.67
N ASN A 147 -13.37 -4.55 26.53
CA ASN A 147 -13.76 -3.51 27.49
C ASN A 147 -14.10 -2.17 26.81
N TYR A 148 -13.55 -1.93 25.62
CA TYR A 148 -13.84 -0.73 24.81
C TYR A 148 -14.93 -0.98 23.78
N PHE A 149 -15.22 -2.25 23.47
CA PHE A 149 -16.26 -2.65 22.52
C PHE A 149 -17.69 -2.50 23.09
N MET A 150 -17.86 -2.50 24.42
CA MET A 150 -19.17 -2.52 25.08
C MET A 150 -19.68 -1.15 25.57
N ASN A 151 -18.82 -0.13 25.64
CA ASN A 151 -19.21 1.21 26.09
C ASN A 151 -19.43 2.15 24.88
N ASN A 152 -20.60 2.08 24.25
CA ASN A 152 -21.20 3.13 23.41
C ASN A 152 -20.29 3.89 22.41
N PHE A 153 -19.35 3.23 21.72
CA PHE A 153 -18.61 3.87 20.65
C PHE A 153 -19.24 3.60 19.27
N ARG A 154 -19.96 4.61 18.76
CA ARG A 154 -20.04 4.85 17.31
C ARG A 154 -18.63 5.24 16.86
N VAL A 155 -17.83 4.26 16.45
CA VAL A 155 -16.62 4.54 15.66
C VAL A 155 -17.10 5.03 14.29
N VAL A 156 -17.20 6.34 14.10
CA VAL A 156 -17.37 6.92 12.77
C VAL A 156 -16.04 6.73 12.05
N LEU A 157 -15.90 5.60 11.34
CA LEU A 157 -14.88 5.45 10.32
C LEU A 157 -15.20 6.51 9.26
N GLY A 158 -14.46 7.61 9.28
CA GLY A 158 -14.63 8.72 8.36
C GLY A 158 -14.41 8.28 6.93
N ILE A 159 -15.49 7.83 6.28
CA ILE A 159 -15.62 7.89 4.83
C ILE A 159 -16.22 9.26 4.58
N GLU A 160 -15.38 10.23 4.22
CA GLU A 160 -15.82 11.60 4.01
C GLU A 160 -16.93 11.66 2.97
N SER A 161 -18.10 12.11 3.40
CA SER A 161 -18.99 12.91 2.57
C SER A 161 -19.58 14.01 3.43
N SER A 162 -19.00 15.19 3.26
CA SER A 162 -19.64 16.51 3.39
C SER A 162 -20.37 16.85 4.69
N SER A 163 -19.74 17.74 5.47
CA SER A 163 -20.33 18.70 6.42
C SER A 163 -21.10 18.16 7.64
N ILE A 164 -20.63 18.49 8.84
CA ILE A 164 -21.26 19.42 9.79
C ILE A 164 -20.34 19.54 11.03
N PHE A 165 -20.13 20.79 11.46
CA PHE A 165 -19.41 21.21 12.66
C PHE A 165 -19.97 20.54 13.94
N GLY A 166 -19.09 20.13 14.84
CA GLY A 166 -19.44 19.71 16.20
C GLY A 166 -18.29 19.99 17.16
N THR A 167 -18.42 21.07 17.92
CA THR A 167 -17.49 21.54 18.95
C THR A 167 -17.38 20.52 20.10
N LEU A 168 -16.15 20.25 20.54
CA LEU A 168 -15.87 19.48 21.75
C LEU A 168 -15.98 20.41 22.96
N LEU A 169 -16.89 20.11 23.90
CA LEU A 169 -16.83 20.65 25.27
C LEU A 169 -16.44 19.50 26.19
N VAL A 170 -15.24 19.60 26.76
CA VAL A 170 -14.87 19.09 28.09
C VAL A 170 -14.08 20.20 28.76
#